data_AF-A0A7Y6XQF2-F1
#
_entry.id   AF-A0A7Y6XQF2-F1
#
_cell.length_a   1.000
_cell.length_b   1.000
_cell.length_c   1.000
_cell.angle_alpha   90.00
_cell.angle_beta   90.00
_cell.angle_gamma   90.00
#
_symmetry.space_group_name_H-M   'P 1'
#
loop_
_entity.id
_entity.type
_entity.pdbx_description
1 polymer ?
#
loop_
_entity_poly.entity_id
_entity_poly.type
_entity_poly.pdbx_seq_one_letter_code
_entity_poly.pdbx_strand_id
1 'polypeptide(L)'
;MDDRKVLDQVVLIIDKCPNYSQYQNPTTGVYSSRADDFEITAINSDLRNLTYKTNKIPTRDTVVFDTKGETLELDHIYKFHRYLSFLVQKGDTVLFTYDQGFPKATILNREVSNVELNYEAIRNDYLVAEEEDFDGNSKFNISPVSSVKGYLTLRDRSKTKQIRAEIYESALMEAKIELEKEKWFLDSLVNRKLIDKETRSYYFNKSNYLYKFNEFIFNQYVNENFESS
;
A
#
# COMPACT_ATOMS: atom_id res chain seq x y z
N MET A 1 -23.51 9.57 30.83
CA MET A 1 -22.60 8.69 30.06
C MET A 1 -23.22 8.55 28.69
N ASP A 2 -22.52 9.06 27.68
CA ASP A 2 -23.02 9.25 26.33
C ASP A 2 -22.87 7.92 25.58
N ASP A 3 -23.95 7.15 25.49
CA ASP A 3 -24.09 5.94 24.66
C ASP A 3 -24.11 6.37 23.17
N ARG A 4 -22.98 6.85 22.66
CA ARG A 4 -22.79 6.98 21.22
C ARG A 4 -22.67 5.59 20.66
N LYS A 5 -23.79 5.08 20.17
CA LYS A 5 -23.86 3.88 19.36
C LYS A 5 -22.76 3.98 18.29
N VAL A 6 -21.73 3.14 18.39
CA VAL A 6 -20.68 3.04 17.36
C VAL A 6 -21.41 2.72 16.07
N LEU A 7 -21.36 3.65 15.11
CA LEU A 7 -22.00 3.45 13.81
C LEU A 7 -21.16 2.43 13.04
N ASP A 8 -21.83 1.53 12.30
CA ASP A 8 -21.19 0.51 11.45
C ASP A 8 -20.60 1.15 10.18
N GLN A 9 -19.75 2.15 10.36
CA GLN A 9 -19.18 2.96 9.29
C GLN A 9 -17.83 3.55 9.69
N VAL A 10 -17.06 3.95 8.68
CA VAL A 10 -15.90 4.84 8.81
C VAL A 10 -16.21 6.11 8.03
N VAL A 11 -15.96 7.26 8.62
CA VAL A 11 -16.16 8.57 7.99
C VAL A 11 -14.81 9.14 7.58
N LEU A 12 -14.66 9.53 6.33
CA LEU A 12 -13.47 10.20 5.81
C LEU A 12 -13.79 11.66 5.53
N ILE A 13 -12.94 12.55 6.02
CA ILE A 13 -12.96 13.97 5.70
C ILE A 13 -11.71 14.25 4.87
N ILE A 14 -11.90 14.70 3.64
CA ILE A 14 -10.81 15.03 2.72
C ILE A 14 -10.64 16.55 2.76
N ASP A 15 -9.49 17.03 3.25
CA ASP A 15 -9.18 18.46 3.29
C ASP A 15 -8.12 18.81 2.25
N LYS A 16 -8.51 19.61 1.25
CA LYS A 16 -7.63 20.21 0.23
C LYS A 16 -6.71 19.18 -0.45
N CYS A 17 -7.32 18.20 -1.12
CA CYS A 17 -6.54 17.27 -1.93
C CYS A 17 -5.74 18.03 -3.00
N PRO A 18 -4.42 17.77 -3.13
CA PRO A 18 -3.61 18.34 -4.21
C PRO A 18 -4.08 17.85 -5.58
N ASN A 19 -3.84 18.68 -6.58
CA ASN A 19 -4.02 18.27 -7.96
C ASN A 19 -2.82 17.43 -8.42
N TYR A 20 -3.02 16.14 -8.65
CA TYR A 20 -1.98 15.25 -9.17
C TYR A 20 -2.00 15.11 -10.70
N SER A 21 -2.90 15.80 -11.41
CA SER A 21 -3.07 15.75 -12.87
C SER A 21 -1.90 16.32 -13.67
N GLN A 22 -1.00 17.02 -12.99
CA GLN A 22 0.17 17.65 -13.57
C GLN A 22 1.50 17.02 -13.15
N TYR A 23 1.50 15.83 -12.54
CA TYR A 23 2.76 15.15 -12.23
C TYR A 23 3.54 14.84 -13.52
N GLN A 24 4.72 15.46 -13.61
CA GLN A 24 5.73 15.14 -14.60
C GLN A 24 6.75 14.23 -13.93
N ASN A 25 6.96 13.04 -14.47
CA ASN A 25 8.07 12.21 -14.02
C ASN A 25 9.38 12.97 -14.34
N PRO A 26 10.22 13.32 -13.34
CA PRO A 26 11.42 14.11 -13.56
C PRO A 26 12.48 13.37 -14.39
N THR A 27 12.50 12.03 -14.33
CA THR A 27 13.45 11.16 -15.03
C THR A 27 13.05 10.94 -16.49
N THR A 28 11.75 10.76 -16.77
CA THR A 28 11.26 10.44 -18.13
C THR A 28 10.63 11.62 -18.86
N GLY A 29 10.33 12.71 -18.16
CA GLY A 29 9.66 13.90 -18.71
C GLY A 29 8.19 13.67 -19.09
N VAL A 30 7.64 12.46 -18.89
CA VAL A 30 6.29 12.08 -19.30
C VAL A 30 5.26 12.64 -18.32
N TYR A 31 4.23 13.29 -18.89
CA TYR A 31 3.04 13.73 -18.18
C TYR A 31 2.00 12.62 -18.18
N SER A 32 1.45 12.25 -17.01
CA SER A 32 0.29 11.35 -16.98
C SER A 32 -0.99 12.17 -17.05
N SER A 33 -1.49 12.40 -18.27
CA SER A 33 -2.71 13.17 -18.52
C SER A 33 -3.98 12.34 -18.32
N ARG A 34 -4.29 11.95 -17.07
CA ARG A 34 -5.63 11.49 -16.62
C ARG A 34 -5.92 11.76 -15.13
N ALA A 35 -5.09 12.51 -14.41
CA ALA A 35 -5.14 12.54 -12.95
C ALA A 35 -6.13 13.56 -12.33
N ASP A 36 -7.30 13.71 -12.94
CA ASP A 36 -8.45 14.31 -12.26
C ASP A 36 -9.16 13.29 -11.32
N ASP A 37 -8.72 12.03 -11.35
CA ASP A 37 -9.30 10.94 -10.56
C ASP A 37 -8.72 10.91 -9.14
N PHE A 38 -9.52 11.31 -8.15
CA PHE A 38 -9.31 10.95 -6.73
C PHE A 38 -9.93 9.58 -6.48
N GLU A 39 -9.17 8.68 -5.86
CA GLU A 39 -9.63 7.31 -5.57
C GLU A 39 -9.17 6.86 -4.18
N ILE A 40 -10.14 6.51 -3.34
CA ILE A 40 -9.90 5.76 -2.09
C ILE A 40 -10.64 4.43 -2.21
N THR A 41 -9.93 3.34 -1.99
CA THR A 41 -10.51 2.01 -1.86
C THR A 41 -10.44 1.58 -0.41
N ALA A 42 -11.55 1.05 0.11
CA ALA A 42 -11.61 0.43 1.41
C ALA A 42 -11.75 -1.09 1.25
N ILE A 43 -10.90 -1.84 1.93
CA ILE A 43 -10.94 -3.30 1.98
C ILE A 43 -11.33 -3.70 3.40
N ASN A 44 -12.48 -4.34 3.53
CA ASN A 44 -12.96 -4.82 4.83
C ASN A 44 -12.46 -6.25 5.13
N SER A 45 -12.73 -6.72 6.35
CA SER A 45 -12.38 -8.08 6.80
C SER A 45 -13.00 -9.20 5.95
N ASP A 46 -14.08 -8.91 5.21
CA ASP A 46 -14.73 -9.84 4.28
C ASP A 46 -14.16 -9.75 2.85
N LEU A 47 -13.05 -9.04 2.65
CA LEU A 47 -12.39 -8.78 1.36
C LEU A 47 -13.29 -8.09 0.33
N ARG A 48 -14.29 -7.33 0.79
CA ARG A 48 -15.11 -6.50 -0.09
C ARG A 48 -14.38 -5.19 -0.35
N ASN A 49 -14.20 -4.89 -1.63
CA ASN A 49 -13.68 -3.62 -2.09
C ASN A 49 -14.83 -2.61 -2.21
N LEU A 50 -14.77 -1.56 -1.41
CA LEU A 50 -15.62 -0.37 -1.55
C LEU A 50 -14.75 0.74 -2.12
N THR A 51 -15.10 1.29 -3.28
CA THR A 51 -14.28 2.33 -3.92
C THR A 51 -15.06 3.63 -4.00
N TYR A 52 -14.47 4.70 -3.48
CA TYR A 52 -14.88 6.06 -3.76
C TYR A 52 -13.97 6.64 -4.83
N LYS A 53 -14.56 7.03 -5.96
CA LYS A 53 -13.85 7.60 -7.09
C LYS A 53 -14.57 8.85 -7.60
N THR A 54 -13.82 9.93 -7.82
CA THR A 54 -14.34 11.17 -8.40
C THR A 54 -13.35 11.78 -9.37
N ASN A 55 -13.86 12.35 -10.46
CA ASN A 55 -13.06 13.02 -11.50
C ASN A 55 -12.87 14.52 -11.19
N LYS A 56 -13.06 14.92 -9.92
CA LYS A 56 -12.86 16.27 -9.44
C LYS A 56 -12.06 16.20 -8.15
N ILE A 57 -10.99 16.98 -8.07
CA ILE A 57 -10.13 17.03 -6.90
C ILE A 57 -10.94 17.59 -5.71
N PRO A 58 -11.12 16.79 -4.64
CA PRO A 58 -11.91 17.22 -3.49
C PRO A 58 -11.20 18.36 -2.75
N THR A 59 -11.79 19.55 -2.73
CA THR A 59 -11.30 20.66 -1.90
C THR A 59 -11.75 20.51 -0.45
N ARG A 60 -12.97 20.00 -0.25
CA ARG A 60 -13.51 19.55 1.03
C ARG A 60 -14.64 18.58 0.73
N ASP A 61 -14.50 17.34 1.16
CA ASP A 61 -15.52 16.32 0.91
C ASP A 61 -15.59 15.34 2.08
N THR A 62 -16.74 14.72 2.25
CA THR A 62 -16.97 13.72 3.29
C THR A 62 -17.46 12.44 2.64
N VAL A 63 -16.71 11.36 2.81
CA VAL A 63 -17.03 10.03 2.31
C VAL A 63 -17.37 9.14 3.49
N VAL A 64 -18.38 8.29 3.33
CA VAL A 64 -18.75 7.31 4.35
C VAL A 64 -18.60 5.91 3.76
N PHE A 65 -17.84 5.07 4.43
CA PHE A 65 -17.72 3.65 4.11
C PHE A 65 -18.43 2.82 5.17
N ASP A 66 -19.51 2.17 4.79
CA ASP A 66 -20.21 1.23 5.68
C ASP A 66 -19.35 -0.02 5.88
N THR A 67 -19.12 -0.41 7.14
CA THR A 67 -18.35 -1.61 7.47
C THR A 67 -18.91 -2.31 8.70
N LYS A 68 -19.03 -3.64 8.58
CA LYS A 68 -19.36 -4.52 9.71
C LYS A 68 -18.11 -5.06 10.40
N GLY A 69 -16.97 -5.06 9.70
CA GLY A 69 -15.68 -5.48 10.24
C GLY A 69 -15.14 -4.44 11.20
N GLU A 70 -14.48 -4.89 12.27
CA GLU A 70 -13.86 -4.00 13.27
C GLU A 70 -12.70 -3.19 12.70
N THR A 71 -12.00 -3.74 11.70
CA THR A 71 -10.87 -3.10 11.03
C THR A 71 -11.18 -2.92 9.54
N LEU A 72 -10.74 -1.78 9.01
CA LEU A 72 -10.85 -1.41 7.60
C LEU A 72 -9.49 -0.91 7.11
N GLU A 73 -9.01 -1.43 5.99
CA GLU A 73 -7.84 -0.89 5.30
C GLU A 73 -8.30 0.13 4.27
N LEU A 74 -7.74 1.34 4.30
CA LEU A 74 -7.99 2.40 3.32
C LEU A 74 -6.77 2.58 2.43
N ASP A 75 -6.89 2.31 1.14
CA ASP A 75 -5.89 2.60 0.14
C ASP A 75 -6.20 3.93 -0.54
N HIS A 76 -5.31 4.91 -0.39
CA HIS A 76 -5.44 6.22 -1.03
C HIS A 76 -4.41 6.39 -2.15
N ILE A 77 -4.88 6.50 -3.40
CA ILE A 77 -4.02 6.76 -4.56
C ILE A 77 -3.70 8.26 -4.63
N TYR A 78 -2.43 8.62 -4.47
CA TYR A 78 -2.00 10.02 -4.38
C TYR A 78 -0.99 10.45 -5.44
N LYS A 79 -0.35 9.56 -6.21
CA LYS A 79 0.47 9.94 -7.38
C LYS A 79 0.48 8.81 -8.42
N PHE A 80 -0.25 8.97 -9.52
CA PHE A 80 -0.36 8.00 -10.62
C PHE A 80 -0.81 6.59 -10.17
N HIS A 81 0.12 5.70 -9.80
CA HIS A 81 -0.17 4.38 -9.20
C HIS A 81 0.44 4.18 -7.80
N ARG A 82 0.89 5.26 -7.16
CA ARG A 82 1.32 5.22 -5.76
C ARG A 82 0.11 5.38 -4.85
N TYR A 83 -0.01 4.46 -3.90
CA TYR A 83 -0.99 4.52 -2.82
C TYR A 83 -0.31 4.40 -1.46
N LEU A 84 -0.98 4.92 -0.44
CA LEU A 84 -0.68 4.61 0.95
C LEU A 84 -1.89 3.89 1.54
N SER A 85 -1.60 2.84 2.30
CA SER A 85 -2.61 2.10 3.07
C SER A 85 -2.67 2.65 4.50
N PHE A 86 -3.89 2.81 5.02
CA PHE A 86 -4.16 3.26 6.39
C PHE A 86 -5.07 2.26 7.09
N LEU A 87 -4.65 1.76 8.23
CA LEU A 87 -5.46 0.84 9.04
C LEU A 87 -6.34 1.63 10.01
N VAL A 88 -7.66 1.52 9.86
CA VAL A 88 -8.64 2.24 10.68
C VAL A 88 -9.66 1.28 11.27
N GLN A 89 -10.40 1.75 12.27
CA GLN A 89 -11.38 0.96 13.01
C GLN A 89 -12.80 1.43 12.73
N LYS A 90 -13.76 0.52 12.87
CA LYS A 90 -15.18 0.84 12.79
C LYS A 90 -15.53 1.97 13.76
N GLY A 91 -16.26 2.97 13.26
CA GLY A 91 -16.61 4.18 13.98
C GLY A 91 -15.58 5.31 13.87
N ASP A 92 -14.41 5.09 13.26
CA ASP A 92 -13.40 6.13 13.09
C ASP A 92 -13.89 7.28 12.19
N THR A 93 -13.52 8.50 12.58
CA THR A 93 -13.57 9.68 11.72
C THR A 93 -12.15 10.07 11.35
N VAL A 94 -11.79 9.82 10.10
CA VAL A 94 -10.45 10.02 9.54
C VAL A 94 -10.39 11.36 8.83
N LEU A 95 -9.45 12.21 9.19
CA LEU A 95 -9.10 13.40 8.43
C LEU A 95 -7.89 13.11 7.56
N PHE A 96 -8.07 13.21 6.25
CA PHE A 96 -6.96 13.24 5.29
C PHE A 96 -6.54 14.68 5.04
N THR A 97 -5.29 14.97 5.42
CA THR A 97 -4.55 16.18 5.06
C THR A 97 -3.40 15.80 4.13
N TYR A 98 -2.68 16.80 3.60
CA TYR A 98 -1.60 16.57 2.66
C TYR A 98 -0.39 17.43 3.02
N ASP A 99 0.74 16.77 3.27
CA ASP A 99 2.03 17.43 3.51
C ASP A 99 2.93 17.20 2.29
N GLN A 100 3.37 18.28 1.65
CA GLN A 100 4.15 18.24 0.40
C GLN A 100 3.56 17.34 -0.70
N GLY A 101 2.23 17.16 -0.71
CA GLY A 101 1.54 16.29 -1.66
C GLY A 101 1.53 14.81 -1.30
N PHE A 102 1.82 14.44 -0.05
CA PHE A 102 1.66 13.09 0.49
C PHE A 102 0.47 13.06 1.45
N PRO A 103 -0.45 12.07 1.35
CA PRO A 103 -1.59 12.00 2.23
C PRO A 103 -1.16 11.61 3.63
N LYS A 104 -1.72 12.31 4.61
CA LYS A 104 -1.54 12.07 6.05
C LYS A 104 -2.91 11.96 6.70
N ALA A 105 -3.11 10.87 7.42
CA ALA A 105 -4.32 10.60 8.16
C ALA A 105 -4.21 11.05 9.62
N THR A 106 -5.34 11.43 10.21
CA THR A 106 -5.51 11.66 11.65
C THR A 106 -6.90 11.17 12.07
N ILE A 107 -7.00 10.43 13.17
CA ILE A 107 -8.29 10.05 13.75
C ILE A 107 -8.77 11.16 14.67
N LEU A 108 -9.99 11.64 14.46
CA LEU A 108 -10.54 12.79 15.18
C LEU A 108 -11.30 12.42 16.47
N ASN A 109 -11.67 11.15 16.62
CA ASN A 109 -12.61 10.69 17.66
C ASN A 109 -12.06 9.60 18.59
N ARG A 110 -10.77 9.27 18.48
CA ARG A 110 -10.02 8.48 19.47
C ARG A 110 -8.53 8.78 19.36
N GLU A 111 -7.78 8.42 20.39
CA GLU A 111 -6.33 8.48 20.36
C GLU A 111 -5.76 7.29 19.59
N VAL A 112 -4.82 7.58 18.69
CA VAL A 112 -4.02 6.59 17.97
C VAL A 112 -2.64 7.20 17.70
N SER A 113 -1.61 6.36 17.72
CA SER A 113 -0.27 6.80 17.37
C SER A 113 -0.21 7.25 15.91
N ASN A 114 0.42 8.40 15.64
CA ASN A 114 0.68 8.85 14.27
C ASN A 114 1.49 7.80 13.48
N VAL A 115 2.36 7.05 14.16
CA VAL A 115 3.18 6.01 13.55
C VAL A 115 2.35 4.80 13.12
N GLU A 116 1.36 4.44 13.92
CA GLU A 116 0.46 3.33 13.63
C GLU A 116 -0.44 3.65 12.43
N LEU A 117 -1.07 4.82 12.47
CA LEU A 117 -2.02 5.24 11.46
C LEU A 117 -1.35 5.53 10.11
N ASN A 118 -0.16 6.13 10.12
CA ASN A 118 0.59 6.51 8.91
C ASN A 118 1.78 5.59 8.65
N TYR A 119 1.67 4.31 9.03
CA TYR A 119 2.77 3.34 8.99
C TYR A 119 3.42 3.24 7.61
N GLU A 120 2.65 3.06 6.53
CA GLU A 120 3.19 2.88 5.18
C GLU A 120 4.05 4.07 4.72
N ALA A 121 3.66 5.31 5.08
CA ALA A 121 4.46 6.49 4.76
C ALA A 121 5.83 6.45 5.47
N ILE A 122 5.80 6.20 6.78
CA ILE A 122 7.01 6.16 7.63
C ILE A 122 7.92 5.00 7.25
N ARG A 123 7.32 3.86 6.91
CA ARG A 123 7.98 2.68 6.42
C ARG A 123 8.70 2.94 5.10
N ASN A 124 8.07 3.63 4.15
CA ASN A 124 8.70 3.98 2.87
C ASN A 124 9.92 4.90 3.09
N ASP A 125 9.81 5.87 4.00
CA ASP A 125 10.95 6.73 4.38
C ASP A 125 12.08 5.95 5.07
N TYR A 126 11.79 4.80 5.68
CA TYR A 126 12.80 3.99 6.38
C TYR A 126 13.43 2.91 5.49
N LEU A 127 12.63 2.25 4.66
CA LEU A 127 13.06 1.09 3.87
C LEU A 127 13.43 1.44 2.44
N VAL A 128 12.91 2.54 1.88
CA VAL A 128 13.00 2.88 0.44
C VAL A 128 13.71 4.21 0.19
N ALA A 129 14.27 4.85 1.23
CA ALA A 129 14.92 6.16 1.16
C ALA A 129 16.09 6.26 0.15
N GLU A 130 16.64 5.14 -0.30
CA GLU A 130 17.76 5.11 -1.26
C GLU A 130 17.34 4.89 -2.73
N GLU A 131 16.06 4.65 -3.01
CA GLU A 131 15.60 4.35 -4.38
C GLU A 131 14.87 5.54 -5.01
N GLU A 132 15.64 6.46 -5.62
CA GLU A 132 15.15 7.67 -6.30
C GLU A 132 14.21 7.38 -7.50
N ASP A 133 14.17 6.14 -8.01
CA ASP A 133 13.64 5.83 -9.35
C ASP A 133 12.69 4.63 -9.41
N PHE A 134 11.85 4.39 -8.39
CA PHE A 134 10.68 3.52 -8.60
C PHE A 134 9.69 4.22 -9.55
N ASP A 135 9.82 3.92 -10.84
CA ASP A 135 8.84 4.19 -11.89
C ASP A 135 7.50 3.58 -11.45
N GLY A 136 6.53 4.46 -11.20
CA GLY A 136 5.22 4.14 -10.66
C GLY A 136 4.31 3.40 -11.64
N ASN A 137 4.81 2.40 -12.37
CA ASN A 137 4.04 1.60 -13.32
C ASN A 137 3.61 0.23 -12.77
N SER A 138 3.94 -0.14 -11.53
CA SER A 138 3.43 -1.37 -10.96
C SER A 138 2.02 -1.18 -10.40
N LYS A 139 1.02 -1.58 -11.19
CA LYS A 139 -0.33 -1.96 -10.70
C LYS A 139 -0.32 -3.03 -9.59
N PHE A 140 0.86 -3.52 -9.22
CA PHE A 140 1.11 -4.48 -8.16
C PHE A 140 1.90 -3.73 -7.09
N ASN A 141 1.34 -3.67 -5.88
CA ASN A 141 2.01 -3.35 -4.62
C ASN A 141 3.53 -3.24 -4.76
N ILE A 142 4.10 -2.05 -4.54
CA ILE A 142 5.51 -1.99 -4.13
C ILE A 142 5.48 -2.23 -2.62
N SER A 143 5.15 -3.46 -2.21
CA SER A 143 5.83 -3.93 -1.02
C SER A 143 7.30 -4.10 -1.44
N PRO A 144 8.31 -3.60 -0.71
CA PRO A 144 9.71 -3.96 -0.90
C PRO A 144 9.94 -5.49 -0.90
N VAL A 145 8.94 -6.27 -0.47
CA VAL A 145 8.92 -7.74 -0.48
C VAL A 145 8.30 -8.33 -1.76
N SER A 146 7.79 -7.51 -2.68
CA SER A 146 7.23 -7.95 -3.96
C SER A 146 8.05 -7.42 -5.12
N SER A 147 8.78 -8.31 -5.79
CA SER A 147 9.60 -7.92 -6.93
C SER A 147 8.78 -7.72 -8.19
N VAL A 148 8.38 -6.47 -8.42
CA VAL A 148 7.88 -5.98 -9.73
C VAL A 148 8.82 -6.44 -10.86
N LYS A 149 10.14 -6.41 -10.60
CA LYS A 149 11.21 -6.89 -11.49
C LYS A 149 11.04 -8.36 -11.88
N GLY A 150 10.71 -9.25 -10.96
CA GLY A 150 10.47 -10.67 -11.23
C GLY A 150 9.21 -10.86 -12.08
N TYR A 151 8.08 -10.29 -11.63
CA TYR A 151 6.78 -10.46 -12.29
C TYR A 151 6.75 -9.93 -13.73
N LEU A 152 7.29 -8.73 -13.96
CA LEU A 152 7.37 -8.15 -15.31
C LEU A 152 8.27 -8.98 -16.22
N THR A 153 9.38 -9.51 -15.68
CA THR A 153 10.34 -10.32 -16.45
C THR A 153 9.73 -11.67 -16.86
N LEU A 154 8.92 -12.33 -16.02
CA LEU A 154 8.22 -13.57 -16.42
C LEU A 154 7.29 -13.33 -17.63
N ARG A 155 6.68 -12.15 -17.70
CA ARG A 155 5.74 -11.78 -18.76
C ARG A 155 6.42 -11.32 -20.04
N ASP A 156 7.68 -10.93 -20.00
CA ASP A 156 8.44 -10.49 -21.16
C ASP A 156 8.86 -11.67 -22.05
N ARG A 157 8.11 -11.89 -23.13
CA ARG A 157 8.32 -13.00 -24.05
C ARG A 157 9.65 -12.96 -24.81
N SER A 158 10.33 -11.80 -24.83
CA SER A 158 11.58 -11.62 -25.58
C SER A 158 12.79 -12.26 -24.90
N LYS A 159 12.78 -12.39 -23.56
CA LYS A 159 13.87 -13.00 -22.79
C LYS A 159 13.83 -14.53 -22.85
N THR A 160 15.00 -15.16 -22.87
CA THR A 160 15.09 -16.63 -22.78
C THR A 160 14.58 -17.15 -21.44
N LYS A 161 14.13 -18.41 -21.41
CA LYS A 161 13.56 -19.01 -20.18
C LYS A 161 14.51 -18.93 -18.98
N GLN A 162 15.79 -19.18 -19.22
CA GLN A 162 16.85 -19.18 -18.20
C GLN A 162 17.10 -17.79 -17.62
N ILE A 163 17.24 -16.76 -18.47
CA ILE A 163 17.43 -15.37 -18.03
C ILE A 163 16.25 -14.90 -17.16
N ARG A 164 15.02 -15.32 -17.49
CA ARG A 164 13.86 -14.99 -16.66
C ARG A 164 13.91 -15.64 -15.27
N ALA A 165 14.35 -16.90 -15.20
CA ALA A 165 14.47 -17.62 -13.95
C ALA A 165 15.50 -16.94 -13.03
N GLU A 166 16.69 -16.61 -13.56
CA GLU A 166 17.77 -15.94 -12.82
C GLU A 166 17.34 -14.57 -12.28
N ILE A 167 16.68 -13.75 -13.10
CA ILE A 167 16.18 -12.43 -12.67
C ILE A 167 15.12 -12.58 -11.58
N TYR A 168 14.22 -13.55 -11.70
CA TYR A 168 13.17 -13.76 -10.69
C TYR A 168 13.76 -14.26 -9.36
N GLU A 169 14.68 -15.21 -9.43
CA GLU A 169 15.36 -15.77 -8.26
C GLU A 169 16.12 -14.68 -7.49
N SER A 170 16.90 -13.85 -8.19
CA SER A 170 17.56 -12.68 -7.60
C SER A 170 16.56 -11.78 -6.88
N ALA A 171 15.41 -11.53 -7.51
CA ALA A 171 14.41 -10.64 -6.97
C ALA A 171 13.63 -11.25 -5.79
N LEU A 172 13.48 -12.58 -5.72
CA LEU A 172 12.98 -13.28 -4.52
C LEU A 172 13.98 -13.21 -3.37
N MET A 173 15.27 -13.32 -3.65
CA MET A 173 16.32 -13.21 -2.64
C MET A 173 16.35 -11.80 -2.03
N GLU A 174 16.27 -10.75 -2.87
CA GLU A 174 16.12 -9.36 -2.45
C GLU A 174 14.86 -9.18 -1.58
N ALA A 175 13.71 -9.68 -2.05
CA ALA A 175 12.46 -9.62 -1.30
C ALA A 175 12.55 -10.28 0.09
N LYS A 176 13.24 -11.41 0.21
CA LYS A 176 13.43 -12.10 1.49
C LYS A 176 14.23 -11.24 2.49
N ILE A 177 15.25 -10.54 2.01
CA ILE A 177 16.03 -9.61 2.85
C ILE A 177 15.14 -8.47 3.33
N GLU A 178 14.32 -7.90 2.44
CA GLU A 178 13.38 -6.84 2.79
C GLU A 178 12.30 -7.31 3.78
N LEU A 179 11.83 -8.56 3.70
CA LEU A 179 10.89 -9.12 4.68
C LEU A 179 11.49 -9.21 6.09
N GLU A 180 12.78 -9.53 6.21
CA GLU A 180 13.45 -9.55 7.51
C GLU A 180 13.71 -8.13 8.04
N LYS A 181 14.03 -7.17 7.16
CA LYS A 181 14.11 -5.74 7.55
C LYS A 181 12.75 -5.21 8.03
N GLU A 182 11.68 -5.52 7.30
CA GLU A 182 10.29 -5.20 7.65
C GLU A 182 9.96 -5.73 9.05
N LYS A 183 10.27 -7.01 9.30
CA LYS A 183 10.04 -7.66 10.58
C LYS A 183 10.78 -6.95 11.71
N TRP A 184 12.07 -6.66 11.51
CA TRP A 184 12.88 -5.97 12.50
C TRP A 184 12.35 -4.56 12.78
N PHE A 185 11.96 -3.82 11.74
CA PHE A 185 11.39 -2.49 11.87
C PHE A 185 10.09 -2.51 12.66
N LEU A 186 9.16 -3.40 12.30
CA LEU A 186 7.90 -3.60 13.02
C LEU A 186 8.11 -3.97 14.49
N ASP A 187 9.03 -4.90 14.77
CA ASP A 187 9.36 -5.30 16.14
C ASP A 187 9.95 -4.12 16.94
N SER A 188 10.75 -3.25 16.30
CA SER A 188 11.26 -2.00 16.87
C SER A 188 10.14 -1.02 17.24
N LEU A 189 9.12 -0.88 16.38
CA LEU A 189 7.97 -0.01 16.64
C LEU A 189 7.13 -0.51 17.83
N VAL A 190 6.90 -1.83 17.93
CA VAL A 190 6.22 -2.45 19.08
C VAL A 190 7.01 -2.21 20.36
N ASN A 191 8.32 -2.42 20.35
CA ASN A 191 9.19 -2.21 21.52
C ASN A 191 9.16 -0.76 22.02
N ARG A 192 8.99 0.21 21.11
CA ARG A 192 8.84 1.64 21.42
C ARG A 192 7.40 2.04 21.77
N LYS A 193 6.45 1.09 21.77
CA LYS A 193 5.01 1.33 21.98
C LYS A 193 4.42 2.32 20.97
N LEU A 194 4.97 2.34 19.75
CA LEU A 194 4.50 3.20 18.66
C LEU A 194 3.39 2.55 17.82
N ILE A 195 3.32 1.22 17.85
CA ILE A 195 2.24 0.41 17.29
C ILE A 195 1.92 -0.73 18.26
N ASP A 196 0.69 -1.24 18.24
CA ASP A 196 0.33 -2.44 18.98
C ASP A 196 0.75 -3.75 18.27
N LYS A 197 0.57 -4.89 18.97
CA LYS A 197 0.94 -6.21 18.45
C LYS A 197 0.04 -6.69 17.32
N GLU A 198 -1.22 -6.25 17.30
CA GLU A 198 -2.21 -6.67 16.31
C GLU A 198 -1.89 -6.01 14.97
N THR A 199 -1.65 -4.70 14.98
CA THR A 199 -1.18 -3.89 13.87
C THR A 199 0.15 -4.40 13.33
N ARG A 200 1.12 -4.71 14.20
CA ARG A 200 2.37 -5.37 13.79
C ARG A 200 2.12 -6.69 13.08
N SER A 201 1.21 -7.51 13.60
CA SER A 201 0.90 -8.82 13.01
C SER A 201 0.23 -8.67 11.66
N TYR A 202 -0.67 -7.70 11.52
CA TYR A 202 -1.34 -7.37 10.27
C TYR A 202 -0.33 -7.02 9.16
N TYR A 203 0.52 -6.01 9.38
CA TYR A 203 1.49 -5.57 8.37
C TYR A 203 2.51 -6.67 8.02
N PHE A 204 3.02 -7.39 9.02
CA PHE A 204 3.94 -8.48 8.76
C PHE A 204 3.28 -9.62 7.96
N ASN A 205 2.05 -9.98 8.29
CA ASN A 205 1.32 -11.03 7.57
C ASN A 205 1.02 -10.61 6.13
N LYS A 206 0.65 -9.35 5.89
CA LYS A 206 0.46 -8.79 4.54
C LYS A 206 1.73 -8.94 3.71
N SER A 207 2.87 -8.47 4.23
CA SER A 207 4.17 -8.57 3.56
C SER A 207 4.62 -10.02 3.31
N ASN A 208 4.45 -10.90 4.31
CA ASN A 208 4.79 -12.31 4.20
C ASN A 208 3.89 -13.06 3.21
N TYR A 209 2.60 -12.71 3.14
CA TYR A 209 1.68 -13.30 2.16
C TYR A 209 2.12 -12.95 0.74
N LEU A 210 2.46 -11.68 0.49
CA LEU A 210 2.97 -11.23 -0.81
C LEU A 210 4.28 -11.95 -1.19
N TYR A 211 5.21 -12.12 -0.26
CA TYR A 211 6.43 -12.92 -0.46
C TYR A 211 6.09 -14.34 -0.94
N LYS A 212 5.27 -15.05 -0.16
CA LYS A 212 4.90 -16.45 -0.44
C LYS A 212 4.14 -16.61 -1.75
N PHE A 213 3.29 -15.65 -2.09
CA PHE A 213 2.61 -15.65 -3.37
C PHE A 213 3.61 -15.55 -4.53
N ASN A 214 4.60 -14.65 -4.45
CA ASN A 214 5.62 -14.53 -5.48
C ASN A 214 6.53 -15.76 -5.57
N GLU A 215 6.88 -16.37 -4.44
CA GLU A 215 7.63 -17.64 -4.39
C GLU A 215 6.84 -18.77 -5.06
N PHE A 216 5.53 -18.86 -4.80
CA PHE A 216 4.66 -19.81 -5.49
C PHE A 216 4.64 -19.62 -7.00
N ILE A 217 4.51 -18.37 -7.49
CA ILE A 217 4.50 -18.06 -8.93
C ILE A 217 5.81 -18.47 -9.60
N PHE A 218 6.95 -18.27 -8.93
CA PHE A 218 8.25 -18.72 -9.44
C PHE A 218 8.33 -20.23 -9.58
N ASN A 219 7.94 -20.96 -8.53
CA ASN A 219 8.00 -22.42 -8.53
C ASN A 219 7.11 -23.00 -9.64
N GLN A 220 5.93 -22.43 -9.87
CA GLN A 220 5.08 -22.80 -11.01
C GLN A 220 5.82 -22.60 -12.34
N TYR A 221 6.45 -21.44 -12.53
CA TYR A 221 7.22 -21.16 -13.74
C TYR A 221 8.37 -22.15 -13.95
N VAL A 222 9.13 -22.50 -12.90
CA VAL A 222 10.24 -23.45 -12.98
C VAL A 222 9.72 -24.84 -13.39
N ASN A 223 8.67 -25.32 -12.72
CA ASN A 223 8.10 -26.65 -12.99
C ASN A 223 7.62 -26.79 -14.44
N GLU A 224 6.91 -25.78 -14.95
CA GLU A 224 6.39 -25.76 -16.33
C GLU A 224 7.48 -25.71 -17.41
N ASN A 225 8.67 -25.17 -17.08
CA ASN A 225 9.67 -24.84 -18.09
C ASN A 225 10.95 -25.69 -18.03
N PHE A 226 11.23 -26.32 -16.90
CA PHE A 226 12.49 -27.04 -16.66
C PHE A 226 12.30 -28.44 -16.08
N GLU A 227 11.20 -28.72 -15.35
CA GLU A 227 11.00 -30.03 -14.70
C GLU A 227 10.04 -30.96 -15.47
N SER A 228 9.37 -30.46 -16.52
CA SER A 228 8.46 -31.22 -17.38
C SER A 228 9.18 -31.90 -18.57
N SER A 229 10.29 -32.61 -18.31
CA SER A 229 11.07 -33.35 -19.33
C SER A 229 11.13 -34.85 -19.05
#